data_AF-A0A6G2D613-F1
#
_entry.id   AF-A0A6G2D613-F1
#
_cell.length_a   1.000
_cell.length_b   1.000
_cell.length_c   1.000
_cell.angle_alpha   90.00
_cell.angle_beta   90.00
_cell.angle_gamma   90.00
#
_symmetry.space_group_name_H-M   'P 1'
#
loop_
_entity.id
_entity.type
_entity.pdbx_description
1 polymer ?
#
loop_
_entity_poly.entity_id
_entity_poly.type
_entity_poly.pdbx_seq_one_letter_code
_entity_poly.pdbx_strand_id
1 'polypeptide(L)'
;ALIIPSIWHPFFSEFAYHVEKELLKYNYKLFICNADSDSQNEIEYIEMLKQNKVDGIIGITYSDIDKYILSDLPFVSIDRHFSENVCYVTSANYKGGQTAAEE
;
A
#
# COMPACT_ATOMS: atom_id res chain seq x y z
N ALA A 1 3.39 4.68 7.22
CA ALA A 1 3.92 5.06 5.89
C ALA A 1 3.04 4.48 4.80
N LEU A 2 3.06 5.07 3.61
CA LEU A 2 2.27 4.65 2.44
C LEU A 2 3.22 4.40 1.27
N ILE A 3 3.28 3.15 0.82
CA ILE A 3 4.03 2.73 -0.37
C ILE A 3 3.04 2.67 -1.55
N ILE A 4 3.33 3.43 -2.60
CA ILE A 4 2.50 3.51 -3.80
C ILE A 4 3.34 3.31 -5.07
N PRO A 5 2.74 2.81 -6.17
CA PRO A 5 3.46 2.64 -7.42
C PRO A 5 3.92 3.96 -8.00
N SER A 6 3.05 4.98 -8.07
CA SER A 6 3.46 6.29 -8.57
C SER A 6 2.61 7.42 -7.99
N ILE A 7 3.23 8.46 -7.44
CA ILE A 7 2.55 9.70 -7.04
C ILE A 7 1.99 10.48 -8.24
N TRP A 8 2.44 10.16 -9.46
CA TRP A 8 1.98 10.83 -10.67
C TRP A 8 0.63 10.33 -11.19
N HIS A 9 0.25 9.10 -10.85
CA HIS A 9 -0.99 8.52 -11.33
C HIS A 9 -2.18 9.01 -10.47
N PRO A 10 -3.22 9.64 -11.07
CA PRO A 10 -4.28 10.32 -10.33
C PRO A 10 -4.92 9.49 -9.21
N PHE A 11 -5.19 8.20 -9.47
CA PHE A 11 -5.74 7.29 -8.48
C PHE A 11 -4.88 7.18 -7.21
N PHE A 12 -3.56 7.03 -7.34
CA PHE A 12 -2.67 6.90 -6.18
C PHE A 12 -2.48 8.24 -5.48
N SER A 13 -2.45 9.35 -6.22
CA SER A 13 -2.35 10.70 -5.65
C SER A 13 -3.59 11.05 -4.82
N GLU A 14 -4.79 10.77 -5.35
CA GLU A 14 -6.06 10.98 -4.66
C GLU A 14 -6.17 10.06 -3.43
N PHE A 15 -5.78 8.78 -3.58
CA PHE A 15 -5.71 7.86 -2.46
C PHE A 15 -4.79 8.35 -1.35
N ALA A 16 -3.55 8.77 -1.69
CA ALA A 16 -2.58 9.28 -0.73
C ALA A 16 -3.09 10.55 -0.02
N TYR A 17 -3.79 11.44 -0.74
CA TYR A 17 -4.43 12.61 -0.15
C TYR A 17 -5.46 12.21 0.91
N HIS A 18 -6.35 11.27 0.60
CA HIS A 18 -7.39 10.86 1.54
C HIS A 18 -6.83 10.07 2.74
N VAL A 19 -5.83 9.23 2.53
CA VAL A 19 -5.12 8.55 3.62
C VAL A 19 -4.46 9.57 4.56
N GLU A 20 -3.78 10.59 4.01
CA GLU A 20 -3.16 11.64 4.82
C GLU A 20 -4.20 12.39 5.66
N LYS A 21 -5.33 12.77 5.05
CA LYS A 21 -6.43 13.45 5.75
C LYS A 21 -7.01 12.62 6.88
N GLU A 22 -7.16 11.31 6.69
CA GLU A 22 -7.69 10.43 7.74
C GLU A 22 -6.67 10.27 8.88
N LEU A 23 -5.40 9.98 8.55
CA LEU A 23 -4.32 9.83 9.53
C LEU A 23 -4.13 11.09 10.38
N LEU A 24 -4.26 12.28 9.78
CA LEU A 24 -4.17 13.55 10.50
C LEU A 24 -5.21 13.69 11.62
N LYS A 25 -6.42 13.13 11.45
CA LYS A 25 -7.48 13.19 12.49
C LYS A 25 -7.06 12.45 13.77
N TYR A 26 -6.16 11.48 13.65
CA TYR A 26 -5.60 10.69 14.74
C TYR A 26 -4.18 11.15 15.13
N ASN A 27 -3.75 12.33 14.66
CA ASN A 27 -2.44 12.92 14.92
C ASN A 27 -1.25 12.10 14.38
N TYR A 28 -1.48 11.26 13.37
CA TYR A 28 -0.41 10.59 12.63
C TYR A 28 0.14 11.48 11.50
N LYS A 29 1.39 11.22 11.11
CA LYS A 29 2.04 11.84 9.95
C LYS A 29 2.30 10.80 8.88
N LEU A 30 2.05 11.17 7.62
CA LEU A 30 2.22 10.27 6.48
C LEU A 30 3.61 10.46 5.86
N PHE A 31 4.36 9.37 5.76
CA PHE A 31 5.50 9.25 4.84
C PHE A 31 5.03 8.56 3.56
N ILE A 32 5.26 9.20 2.41
CA ILE A 32 4.91 8.67 1.09
C ILE A 32 6.18 8.10 0.45
N CYS A 33 6.09 6.85 0.00
CA CYS A 33 7.14 6.11 -0.67
C CYS A 33 6.69 5.83 -2.11
N ASN A 34 7.38 6.43 -3.07
CA ASN A 34 7.08 6.33 -4.49
C ASN A 34 7.92 5.21 -5.12
N ALA A 35 7.38 3.99 -5.19
CA ALA A 35 8.14 2.80 -5.58
C ALA A 35 8.42 2.67 -7.09
N ASP A 36 7.75 3.47 -7.92
CA ASP A 36 7.82 3.43 -9.39
C ASP A 36 7.51 2.06 -10.00
N SER A 37 6.64 1.28 -9.34
CA SER A 37 6.31 -0.11 -9.69
C SER A 37 7.52 -1.06 -9.74
N ASP A 38 8.61 -0.70 -9.06
CA ASP A 38 9.83 -1.48 -9.00
C ASP A 38 9.92 -2.25 -7.68
N SER A 39 10.04 -3.58 -7.77
CA SER A 39 10.07 -4.45 -6.59
C SER A 39 11.27 -4.20 -5.68
N GLN A 40 12.41 -3.80 -6.23
CA GLN A 40 13.61 -3.50 -5.45
C GLN A 40 13.41 -2.22 -4.64
N ASN A 41 12.81 -1.18 -5.24
CA ASN A 41 12.44 0.03 -4.53
C ASN A 41 11.44 -0.24 -3.39
N GLU A 42 10.43 -1.09 -3.64
CA GLU A 42 9.48 -1.49 -2.58
C GLU A 42 10.19 -2.12 -1.38
N ILE A 43 11.13 -3.05 -1.64
CA ILE A 43 11.91 -3.73 -0.61
C ILE A 43 12.76 -2.72 0.17
N GLU A 44 13.48 -1.84 -0.52
CA GLU A 44 14.33 -0.82 0.10
C GLU A 44 13.51 0.13 0.99
N TYR A 45 12.32 0.54 0.54
CA TYR A 45 11.42 1.34 1.38
C TYR A 45 10.96 0.58 2.61
N ILE A 46 10.58 -0.70 2.48
CA ILE A 46 10.16 -1.52 3.62
C ILE A 46 11.30 -1.62 4.65
N GLU A 47 12.52 -1.90 4.21
CA GLU A 47 13.69 -1.98 5.10
C GLU A 47 13.98 -0.62 5.77
N MET A 48 13.95 0.46 5.01
CA MET A 48 14.12 1.81 5.52
C MET A 48 13.05 2.17 6.57
N LEU A 49 11.79 1.81 6.33
CA LEU A 49 10.67 2.10 7.23
C LEU A 49 10.76 1.30 8.54
N LYS A 50 11.23 0.04 8.47
CA LYS A 50 11.54 -0.76 9.67
C LYS A 50 12.62 -0.11 10.52
N GLN A 51 13.70 0.36 9.89
CA GLN A 51 14.79 1.03 10.60
C GLN A 51 14.35 2.36 11.23
N ASN A 52 13.48 3.10 10.55
CA ASN A 52 12.94 4.37 11.04
C ASN A 52 11.78 4.23 12.05
N LYS A 53 11.45 3.00 12.49
CA LYS A 53 10.43 2.70 13.51
C LYS A 53 9.09 3.41 13.26
N VAL A 54 8.60 3.34 12.02
CA VAL A 54 7.22 3.79 11.76
C VAL A 54 6.23 2.91 12.51
N ASP A 55 5.04 3.44 12.81
CA ASP A 55 4.00 2.70 13.54
C ASP A 55 3.28 1.65 12.68
N GLY A 56 3.39 1.74 11.35
CA GLY A 56 2.78 0.81 10.41
C GLY A 56 2.97 1.22 8.96
N ILE A 57 2.64 0.29 8.05
CA ILE A 57 2.76 0.45 6.61
C ILE A 57 1.41 0.15 5.95
N ILE A 58 1.02 1.01 5.01
CA ILE A 58 -0.05 0.77 4.03
C ILE A 58 0.65 0.58 2.68
N GLY A 59 0.40 -0.53 2.00
CA GLY A 59 1.08 -0.86 0.74
C GLY A 59 0.10 -1.08 -0.40
N ILE A 60 0.22 -0.28 -1.46
CA ILE A 60 -0.32 -0.60 -2.78
C ILE A 60 0.84 -1.14 -3.61
N THR A 61 0.93 -2.47 -3.69
CA THR A 61 2.08 -3.18 -4.26
C THR A 61 1.59 -4.33 -5.12
N TYR A 62 2.29 -4.55 -6.23
CA TYR A 62 2.04 -5.66 -7.14
C TYR A 62 3.20 -6.65 -7.16
N SER A 63 4.23 -6.45 -6.33
CA SER A 63 5.46 -7.23 -6.29
C SER A 63 5.44 -8.32 -5.22
N ASP A 64 6.10 -9.46 -5.47
CA ASP A 64 6.22 -10.56 -4.51
C ASP A 64 7.21 -10.23 -3.40
N ILE A 65 6.69 -9.54 -2.38
CA ILE A 65 7.44 -9.04 -1.23
C ILE A 65 7.03 -9.71 0.08
N ASP A 66 6.27 -10.82 0.03
CA ASP A 66 5.75 -11.54 1.20
C ASP A 66 6.84 -11.76 2.27
N LYS A 67 8.02 -12.23 1.83
CA LYS A 67 9.19 -12.47 2.70
C LYS A 67 9.74 -11.24 3.45
N TYR A 68 9.43 -10.03 2.98
CA TYR A 68 9.87 -8.77 3.59
C TYR A 68 8.80 -8.14 4.49
N ILE A 69 7.56 -8.64 4.47
CA ILE A 69 6.46 -8.13 5.30
C ILE A 69 6.46 -8.77 6.70
N LEU A 70 7.16 -9.90 6.85
CA LEU A 70 7.30 -10.82 8.00
C LEU A 70 7.81 -10.26 9.36
N SER A 71 7.65 -8.98 9.66
CA SER A 71 8.09 -8.37 10.92
C SER A 71 6.92 -7.88 11.77
N ASP A 72 7.17 -7.63 13.06
CA ASP A 72 6.24 -7.08 14.07
C ASP A 72 5.62 -5.69 13.73
N LEU A 73 5.85 -5.20 12.51
CA LEU A 73 5.35 -3.92 12.03
C LEU A 73 3.99 -4.14 11.33
N PRO A 74 2.90 -3.52 11.81
CA PRO A 74 1.59 -3.66 11.19
C PRO A 74 1.62 -3.27 9.70
N PHE A 75 1.09 -4.15 8.85
CA PHE A 75 1.00 -3.94 7.42
C PHE A 75 -0.45 -4.11 6.96
N VAL A 76 -0.95 -3.16 6.17
CA VAL A 76 -2.24 -3.26 5.48
C VAL A 76 -2.00 -3.19 3.97
N SER A 77 -2.50 -4.18 3.24
CA SER A 77 -2.42 -4.19 1.78
C SER A 77 -3.66 -3.58 1.14
N ILE A 78 -3.46 -2.88 0.02
CA ILE A 78 -4.54 -2.47 -0.87
C ILE A 78 -4.47 -3.33 -2.14
N ASP A 79 -5.61 -3.92 -2.49
CA ASP A 79 -5.88 -4.85 -3.61
C ASP A 79 -5.12 -6.17 -3.63
N ARG A 80 -3.86 -6.22 -3.20
CA ARG A 80 -3.08 -7.46 -3.21
C ARG A 80 -3.43 -8.35 -2.03
N HIS A 81 -3.56 -9.64 -2.31
CA HIS A 81 -3.67 -10.67 -1.28
C HIS A 81 -2.27 -11.25 -1.03
N PHE A 82 -1.80 -11.10 0.20
CA PHE A 82 -0.57 -11.73 0.67
C PHE A 82 -0.88 -13.10 1.27
N SER A 83 0.09 -14.01 1.21
CA SER A 83 -0.08 -15.40 1.69
C SER A 83 -0.18 -15.49 3.23
N GLU A 84 0.24 -14.43 3.93
CA GLU A 84 0.23 -14.33 5.39
C GLU A 84 -1.01 -13.63 5.93
N ASN A 85 -1.16 -13.59 7.26
CA ASN A 85 -2.25 -12.89 7.97
C ASN A 85 -2.11 -11.35 7.90
N VAL A 86 -2.01 -10.81 6.69
CA VAL A 86 -1.99 -9.38 6.41
C VAL A 86 -3.42 -8.91 6.16
N CYS A 87 -3.84 -7.87 6.87
CA CYS A 87 -5.12 -7.23 6.59
C CYS A 87 -5.09 -6.61 5.20
N TYR A 88 -6.15 -6.78 4.42
CA TYR A 88 -6.24 -6.21 3.08
C TYR A 88 -7.57 -5.49 2.86
N VAL A 89 -7.54 -4.48 2.00
CA VAL A 89 -8.72 -3.76 1.51
C VAL A 89 -8.69 -3.86 -0.02
N THR A 90 -9.76 -4.36 -0.63
CA THR A 90 -9.84 -4.51 -2.09
C THR A 90 -11.21 -4.16 -2.62
N SER A 91 -11.26 -3.75 -3.88
CA SER A 91 -12.50 -3.63 -4.64
C SER A 91 -13.00 -5.00 -5.10
N ALA A 92 -14.29 -5.10 -5.43
CA ALA A 92 -14.88 -6.30 -6.03
C ALA A 92 -14.49 -6.43 -7.52
N ASN A 93 -13.18 -6.51 -7.81
CA ASN A 93 -12.60 -6.41 -9.15
C ASN A 93 -13.20 -7.41 -10.14
N TYR A 94 -13.44 -8.66 -9.71
CA TYR A 94 -14.09 -9.68 -10.54
C TYR A 94 -15.50 -9.29 -10.97
N LYS A 95 -16.33 -8.84 -10.02
CA LYS A 95 -17.69 -8.38 -10.31
C LYS A 95 -17.68 -7.12 -11.18
N GLY A 96 -16.75 -6.20 -10.92
CA GLY A 96 -16.58 -5.01 -11.75
C GLY A 96 -16.24 -5.35 -13.21
N GLY A 97 -15.34 -6.32 -13.41
CA GLY A 97 -15.02 -6.84 -14.74
C GLY A 97 -16.20 -7.53 -15.43
N GLN A 98 -17.02 -8.27 -14.67
CA GLN A 98 -18.24 -8.88 -15.21
C GLN A 98 -19.23 -7.82 -15.70
N THR A 99 -19.55 -6.81 -14.88
CA THR A 99 -20.45 -5.73 -15.25
C THR A 99 -19.97 -5.01 -16.52
N ALA A 100 -18.67 -4.72 -16.63
CA ALA A 100 -18.11 -4.02 -17.78
C ALA A 100 -18.17 -4.84 -19.09
N ALA A 101 -18.21 -6.17 -19.02
CA ALA A 101 -18.35 -7.03 -20.19
C ALA A 101 -19.80 -7.24 -20.63
N GLU A 102 -20.76 -6.90 -19.77
CA GLU A 102 -22.21 -6.96 -20.05
C GLU A 102 -22.74 -5.67 -20.71
N GLU A 103 -21.95 -4.58 -20.74
CA GLU A 103 -22.22 -3.33 -21.47
C GLU A 103 -21.83 -3.41 -22.95
#